data_AF-A0A1Z8L912-F1
#
_entry.id   AF-A0A1Z8L912-F1
#
_cell.length_a   1.000
_cell.length_b   1.000
_cell.length_c   1.000
_cell.angle_alpha   90.00
_cell.angle_beta   90.00
_cell.angle_gamma   90.00
#
_symmetry.space_group_name_H-M   'P 1'
#
loop_
_entity.id
_entity.type
_entity.pdbx_description
1 polymer ?
#
loop_
_entity_poly.entity_id
_entity_poly.type
_entity_poly.pdbx_seq_one_letter_code
_entity_poly.pdbx_strand_id
1 'polypeptide(L)'
;MIEIKGIKDYQIKRCKDFGYTFCAVFSLITIFFFLKDDKLIYPFFFISLTFLFFAIFFPAFLKPIAYLWERFGILLGKFFSPIILISVYTITIIPINLILRILNIDLLKRKFNKKINSYWEKRSDDKINFINQF
;
A
#
# COMPACT_ATOMS: atom_id res chain seq x y z
N MET A 1 -15.15 -11.02 24.51
CA MET A 1 -15.65 -12.28 23.89
C MET A 1 -15.47 -12.35 22.37
N ILE A 2 -15.41 -11.22 21.65
CA ILE A 2 -15.32 -11.18 20.17
C ILE A 2 -13.93 -11.56 19.62
N GLU A 3 -12.84 -11.25 20.33
CA GLU A 3 -11.48 -11.51 19.84
C GLU A 3 -11.10 -13.00 19.77
N ILE A 4 -11.58 -13.82 20.70
CA ILE A 4 -11.20 -15.25 20.78
C ILE A 4 -11.88 -16.06 19.66
N LYS A 5 -13.07 -15.63 19.21
CA LYS A 5 -13.78 -16.28 18.10
C LYS A 5 -13.05 -16.10 16.78
N GLY A 6 -12.48 -14.92 16.52
CA GLY A 6 -11.72 -14.62 15.31
C GLY A 6 -10.41 -15.42 15.18
N ILE A 7 -9.77 -15.75 16.31
CA ILE A 7 -8.54 -16.57 16.31
C ILE A 7 -8.86 -18.02 15.94
N LYS A 8 -10.04 -18.55 16.26
CA LYS A 8 -10.41 -19.94 15.92
C LYS A 8 -10.67 -20.14 14.43
N ASP A 9 -11.27 -19.17 13.74
CA ASP A 9 -11.57 -19.24 12.31
C ASP A 9 -10.42 -18.76 11.39
N TYR A 10 -9.26 -18.39 11.95
CA TYR A 10 -8.14 -17.92 11.15
C TYR A 10 -7.58 -19.00 10.22
N GLN A 11 -7.43 -18.66 8.94
CA GLN A 11 -6.99 -19.57 7.90
C GLN A 11 -5.54 -20.01 8.09
N ILE A 12 -5.29 -21.33 8.07
CA ILE A 12 -3.95 -21.90 8.21
C ILE A 12 -2.99 -21.39 7.12
N LYS A 13 -3.50 -21.12 5.91
CA LYS A 13 -2.72 -20.54 4.81
C LYS A 13 -2.06 -19.22 5.22
N ARG A 14 -2.79 -18.32 5.87
CA ARG A 14 -2.25 -17.03 6.33
C ARG A 14 -1.18 -17.19 7.42
N CYS A 15 -1.30 -18.20 8.28
CA CYS A 15 -0.24 -18.53 9.25
C CYS A 15 1.06 -18.95 8.54
N LYS A 16 0.96 -19.71 7.45
CA LYS A 16 2.12 -20.11 6.63
C LYS A 16 2.72 -18.90 5.93
N ASP A 17 1.89 -18.05 5.34
CA ASP A 17 2.34 -16.81 4.69
C ASP A 17 3.10 -15.91 5.69
N PHE A 18 2.58 -15.76 6.91
CA PHE A 18 3.29 -15.08 8.01
C PHE A 18 4.66 -15.73 8.27
N GLY A 19 4.72 -17.05 8.47
CA GLY A 19 5.99 -17.74 8.69
C GLY A 19 7.00 -17.55 7.56
N TYR A 20 6.56 -17.61 6.30
CA TYR A 20 7.42 -17.38 5.13
C TYR A 20 7.92 -15.95 5.04
N THR A 21 7.08 -14.95 5.32
CA THR A 21 7.53 -13.54 5.31
C THR A 21 8.62 -13.27 6.34
N PHE A 22 8.48 -13.79 7.57
CA PHE A 22 9.51 -13.63 8.60
C PHE A 22 10.78 -14.43 8.28
N CYS A 23 10.66 -15.64 7.75
CA CYS A 23 11.82 -16.38 7.25
C CYS A 23 12.56 -15.59 6.15
N ALA A 24 11.84 -15.00 5.19
CA ALA A 24 12.46 -14.22 4.13
C ALA A 24 13.18 -12.98 4.68
N VAL A 25 12.55 -12.24 5.61
CA VAL A 25 13.15 -11.07 6.26
C VAL A 25 14.43 -11.44 7.02
N PHE A 26 14.37 -12.46 7.87
CA PHE A 26 15.54 -12.88 8.64
C PHE A 26 16.65 -13.50 7.77
N SER A 27 16.30 -14.18 6.69
CA SER A 27 17.27 -14.64 5.69
C SER A 27 18.00 -13.46 5.03
N LEU A 28 17.27 -12.42 4.63
CA LEU A 28 17.86 -11.19 4.04
C LEU A 28 18.81 -10.49 5.03
N ILE A 29 18.41 -10.40 6.30
CA ILE A 29 19.26 -9.87 7.38
C ILE A 29 20.51 -10.72 7.58
N THR A 30 20.36 -12.05 7.56
CA THR A 30 21.48 -12.99 7.69
C THR A 30 22.49 -12.79 6.55
N ILE A 31 22.02 -12.66 5.30
CA ILE A 31 22.86 -12.39 4.13
C ILE A 31 23.58 -11.04 4.28
N PHE A 32 22.91 -10.01 4.78
CA PHE A 32 23.52 -8.70 5.00
C PHE A 32 24.65 -8.75 6.04
N PHE A 33 24.45 -9.42 7.17
CA PHE A 33 25.51 -9.60 8.19
C PHE A 33 26.61 -10.54 7.72
N PHE A 34 26.30 -11.50 6.85
CA PHE A 34 27.30 -12.38 6.24
C PHE A 34 28.32 -11.60 5.41
N LEU A 35 27.87 -10.57 4.68
CA LEU A 35 28.76 -9.68 3.92
C LEU A 35 29.65 -8.78 4.80
N LYS A 36 29.37 -8.66 6.09
CA LYS A 36 30.13 -7.83 7.05
C LYS A 36 31.07 -8.64 7.94
N ASP A 37 31.15 -9.96 7.79
CA ASP A 37 31.91 -10.87 8.66
C ASP A 37 31.56 -10.73 10.17
N ASP A 38 30.33 -10.33 10.47
CA ASP A 38 29.85 -10.14 11.83
C ASP A 38 29.39 -11.46 12.45
N LYS A 39 29.78 -11.73 13.71
CA LYS A 39 29.33 -12.94 14.44
C LYS A 39 27.81 -13.00 14.70
N LEU A 40 27.09 -11.93 14.37
CA LEU A 40 25.62 -11.86 14.46
C LEU A 40 24.90 -12.75 13.45
N ILE A 41 25.60 -13.34 12.47
CA ILE A 41 25.01 -14.27 11.48
C ILE A 41 24.33 -15.48 12.15
N TYR A 42 24.98 -16.11 13.13
CA TYR A 42 24.52 -17.36 13.75
C TYR A 42 23.12 -17.25 14.39
N PRO A 43 22.82 -16.26 15.26
CA PRO A 43 21.49 -16.14 15.86
C PRO A 43 20.40 -15.82 14.83
N PHE A 44 20.66 -14.98 13.83
CA PHE A 44 19.66 -14.65 12.80
C PHE A 44 19.39 -15.83 11.86
N PHE A 45 20.42 -16.60 11.51
CA PHE A 45 20.25 -17.82 10.74
C PHE A 45 19.39 -18.84 11.50
N PHE A 46 19.66 -19.03 12.79
CA PHE A 46 18.88 -19.93 13.64
C PHE A 46 17.42 -19.46 13.75
N ILE A 47 17.18 -18.16 13.94
CA ILE A 47 15.82 -17.61 13.99
C ILE A 47 15.09 -17.84 12.66
N SER A 48 15.74 -17.62 11.52
CA SER A 48 15.14 -17.87 10.21
C SER A 48 14.75 -19.34 10.05
N LEU A 49 15.62 -20.26 10.44
CA LEU A 49 15.39 -21.70 10.33
C LEU A 49 14.25 -22.17 11.23
N THR A 50 14.18 -21.67 12.47
CA THR A 50 13.06 -21.99 13.38
C THR A 50 11.73 -21.51 12.82
N PHE A 51 11.65 -20.28 12.30
CA PHE A 51 10.42 -19.79 11.67
C PHE A 51 9.99 -20.63 10.47
N LEU A 52 10.93 -21.06 9.62
CA LEU A 52 10.64 -21.95 8.50
C LEU A 52 10.12 -23.31 8.97
N PHE A 53 10.75 -23.89 9.98
CA PHE A 53 10.32 -25.16 10.58
C PHE A 53 8.89 -25.05 11.14
N PHE A 54 8.61 -24.03 11.95
CA PHE A 54 7.27 -23.84 12.51
C PHE A 54 6.21 -23.55 11.44
N ALA A 55 6.57 -22.82 10.37
CA ALA A 55 5.65 -22.54 9.27
C ALA A 55 5.18 -23.81 8.54
N ILE A 56 6.08 -24.79 8.37
CA ILE A 56 5.80 -26.04 7.65
C ILE A 56 5.09 -27.06 8.55
N PHE A 57 5.67 -27.34 9.72
CA PHE A 57 5.23 -28.45 10.57
C PHE A 57 4.11 -28.08 11.53
N PHE A 58 4.11 -26.86 12.10
CA PHE A 58 3.16 -26.45 13.13
C PHE A 58 2.61 -25.03 12.92
N PRO A 59 1.95 -24.74 11.78
CA PRO A 59 1.42 -23.41 11.49
C PRO A 59 0.33 -22.96 12.48
N ALA A 60 -0.34 -23.89 13.16
CA ALA A 60 -1.34 -23.59 14.17
C ALA A 60 -0.76 -22.90 15.42
N PHE A 61 0.52 -23.14 15.74
CA PHE A 61 1.19 -22.49 16.87
C PHE A 61 1.45 -21.00 16.60
N LEU A 62 1.68 -20.65 15.32
CA LEU A 62 1.85 -19.25 14.88
C LEU A 62 0.53 -18.48 14.76
N LYS A 63 -0.62 -19.13 14.95
CA LYS A 63 -1.94 -18.52 14.73
C LYS A 63 -2.22 -17.26 15.57
N PRO A 64 -2.01 -17.24 16.91
CA PRO A 64 -2.28 -16.04 17.70
C PRO A 64 -1.32 -14.89 17.35
N ILE A 65 -0.04 -15.20 17.09
CA ILE A 65 0.96 -14.18 16.74
C ILE A 65 0.73 -13.62 15.34
N ALA A 66 0.42 -14.46 14.35
CA ALA A 66 0.10 -14.04 13.00
C ALA A 66 -1.16 -13.15 12.96
N TYR A 67 -2.18 -13.50 13.75
CA TYR A 67 -3.38 -12.70 13.88
C TYR A 67 -3.12 -11.29 14.46
N LEU A 68 -2.31 -11.22 15.53
CA LEU A 68 -1.91 -9.95 16.13
C LEU A 68 -1.07 -9.11 15.17
N TRP A 69 -0.14 -9.74 14.46
CA TRP A 69 0.68 -9.07 13.45
C TRP A 69 -0.14 -8.50 12.30
N GLU A 70 -1.10 -9.26 11.78
CA GLU A 70 -1.98 -8.80 10.70
C GLU A 70 -2.82 -7.59 11.16
N ARG A 71 -3.38 -7.65 12.38
CA ARG A 71 -4.10 -6.51 12.97
C ARG A 71 -3.21 -5.29 13.14
N PHE A 72 -1.97 -5.49 13.59
CA PHE A 72 -1.00 -4.41 13.70
C PHE A 72 -0.69 -3.79 12.32
N GLY A 73 -0.52 -4.63 11.29
CA GLY A 73 -0.35 -4.18 9.90
C GLY A 73 -1.53 -3.36 9.39
N ILE A 74 -2.77 -3.77 9.71
CA ILE A 74 -3.97 -2.99 9.36
C ILE A 74 -4.01 -1.64 10.09
N LEU A 75 -3.64 -1.60 11.38
CA LEU A 75 -3.57 -0.36 12.14
C LEU A 75 -2.50 0.60 11.58
N LEU A 76 -1.32 0.07 11.26
CA LEU A 76 -0.27 0.82 10.57
C LEU A 76 -0.79 1.35 9.24
N GLY A 77 -1.40 0.51 8.40
CA GLY A 77 -1.96 0.92 7.12
C GLY A 77 -3.02 2.02 7.27
N LYS A 78 -3.88 1.95 8.27
CA LYS A 78 -4.88 2.98 8.57
C LYS A 78 -4.26 4.31 8.98
N PHE A 79 -3.11 4.28 9.66
CA PHE A 79 -2.38 5.48 10.06
C PHE A 79 -1.57 6.07 8.90
N PHE A 80 -0.81 5.24 8.20
CA PHE A 80 0.08 5.68 7.12
C PHE A 80 -0.67 6.05 5.83
N SER A 81 -1.79 5.40 5.52
CA SER A 81 -2.60 5.70 4.33
C SER A 81 -2.98 7.19 4.21
N PRO A 82 -3.62 7.83 5.21
CA PRO A 82 -3.93 9.27 5.13
C PRO A 82 -2.67 10.13 5.12
N ILE A 83 -1.60 9.74 5.81
CA ILE A 83 -0.32 10.47 5.79
C ILE A 83 0.29 10.49 4.39
N ILE A 84 0.34 9.35 3.72
CA ILE A 84 0.84 9.23 2.36
C ILE A 84 -0.05 10.03 1.40
N LEU A 85 -1.37 9.93 1.54
CA LEU A 85 -2.31 10.65 0.70
C LEU A 85 -2.18 12.18 0.85
N ILE A 86 -2.05 12.67 2.09
CA ILE A 86 -1.82 14.10 2.38
C ILE A 86 -0.48 14.54 1.80
N SER A 87 0.57 13.75 1.96
CA SER A 87 1.90 14.04 1.41
C SER A 87 1.86 14.14 -0.12
N VAL A 88 1.28 13.15 -0.79
CA VAL A 88 1.11 13.16 -2.25
C VAL A 88 0.28 14.37 -2.69
N TYR A 89 -0.86 14.63 -2.05
CA TYR A 89 -1.71 15.78 -2.37
C TYR A 89 -0.95 17.10 -2.22
N THR A 90 -0.18 17.24 -1.15
CA THR A 90 0.59 18.46 -0.84
C THR A 90 1.75 18.67 -1.79
N ILE A 91 2.44 17.61 -2.19
CA ILE A 91 3.62 17.69 -3.06
C ILE A 91 3.24 17.78 -4.54
N THR A 92 2.09 17.24 -4.94
CA THR A 92 1.69 17.19 -6.36
C THR A 92 0.57 18.18 -6.65
N ILE A 93 -0.60 18.01 -6.04
CA ILE A 93 -1.82 18.76 -6.39
C ILE A 93 -1.72 20.22 -5.94
N ILE A 94 -1.23 20.49 -4.72
CA ILE A 94 -1.10 21.86 -4.22
C ILE A 94 -0.18 22.73 -5.10
N PRO A 95 1.06 22.33 -5.46
CA PRO A 95 1.90 23.16 -6.30
C PRO A 95 1.35 23.30 -7.72
N ILE A 96 0.73 22.26 -8.29
CA ILE A 96 0.04 22.38 -9.58
C ILE A 96 -1.03 23.47 -9.52
N ASN A 97 -1.86 23.47 -8.48
CA ASN A 97 -2.89 24.49 -8.30
C ASN A 97 -2.29 25.89 -8.06
N LEU A 98 -1.18 25.98 -7.32
CA LEU A 98 -0.47 27.24 -7.09
C LEU A 98 0.07 27.81 -8.40
N ILE A 99 0.69 26.97 -9.24
CA ILE A 99 1.22 27.35 -10.57
C ILE A 99 0.08 27.85 -11.46
N LEU A 100 -1.03 27.11 -11.56
CA LEU A 100 -2.20 27.53 -12.34
C LEU A 100 -2.75 28.89 -11.88
N ARG A 101 -2.75 29.13 -10.57
CA ARG A 101 -3.20 30.40 -9.99
C ARG A 101 -2.24 31.56 -10.29
N ILE A 102 -0.93 31.33 -10.23
CA ILE A 102 0.08 32.34 -10.59
C ILE A 102 -0.02 32.67 -12.09
N LEU A 103 -0.20 31.66 -12.94
CA LEU A 103 -0.37 31.83 -14.38
C LEU A 103 -1.76 32.34 -14.78
N ASN A 104 -2.68 32.53 -13.82
CA ASN A 104 -4.09 32.90 -14.05
C ASN A 104 -4.80 32.02 -15.10
N ILE A 105 -4.40 30.76 -15.22
CA ILE A 105 -4.99 29.81 -16.17
C ILE A 105 -6.29 29.28 -15.56
N ASP A 106 -7.43 29.75 -16.05
CA ASP A 106 -8.74 29.27 -15.63
C ASP A 106 -9.18 28.09 -16.52
N LEU A 107 -8.77 26.88 -16.14
CA LEU A 107 -9.13 25.64 -16.84
C LEU A 107 -10.64 25.38 -16.90
N LEU A 108 -11.38 25.89 -15.92
CA LEU A 108 -12.80 25.61 -15.75
C LEU A 108 -13.69 26.82 -16.12
N LYS A 109 -13.10 27.92 -16.60
CA LYS A 109 -13.79 29.18 -16.94
C LYS A 109 -14.81 29.58 -15.85
N ARG A 110 -14.39 29.55 -14.58
CA ARG A 110 -15.27 29.64 -13.41
C ARG A 110 -15.90 31.03 -13.24
N LYS A 111 -15.32 32.07 -13.85
CA LYS A 111 -15.85 33.44 -13.74
C LYS A 111 -17.13 33.59 -14.57
N PHE A 112 -18.20 34.04 -13.91
CA PHE A 112 -19.47 34.31 -14.57
C PHE A 112 -19.33 35.52 -15.51
N ASN A 113 -19.47 35.30 -16.82
CA ASN A 113 -19.39 36.33 -17.83
C ASN A 113 -20.79 36.68 -18.34
N LYS A 114 -21.31 37.83 -17.90
CA LYS A 114 -22.64 38.35 -18.29
C LYS A 114 -22.72 38.83 -19.75
N LYS A 115 -21.60 38.88 -20.48
CA LYS A 115 -21.55 39.35 -21.88
C LYS A 115 -21.69 38.23 -22.90
N ILE A 116 -21.75 36.96 -22.48
CA ILE A 116 -21.86 35.81 -23.39
C ILE A 116 -23.29 35.27 -23.37
N ASN A 117 -23.87 35.03 -24.55
CA ASN A 117 -25.24 34.51 -24.67
C ASN A 117 -25.36 33.03 -24.25
N SER A 118 -24.26 32.28 -24.23
CA SER A 118 -24.24 30.88 -23.80
C SER A 118 -22.83 30.46 -23.40
N TYR A 119 -22.73 29.61 -22.36
CA TYR A 119 -21.48 28.96 -21.96
C TYR A 119 -21.19 27.70 -22.78
N TRP A 120 -22.06 27.32 -23.72
CA TRP A 120 -21.84 26.13 -24.52
C TRP A 120 -20.66 26.30 -25.47
N GLU A 121 -19.60 25.52 -25.27
CA GLU A 121 -18.57 25.33 -26.28
C GLU A 121 -19.10 24.44 -27.41
N LYS A 122 -19.13 24.96 -28.63
CA LYS A 122 -19.41 24.16 -29.81
C LYS A 122 -18.27 23.17 -29.99
N ARG A 123 -18.59 21.88 -29.93
CA ARG A 123 -17.65 20.83 -30.34
C ARG A 123 -17.42 20.94 -31.85
N SER A 124 -16.20 20.72 -32.31
CA SER A 124 -15.94 20.51 -33.73
C SER A 124 -16.65 19.22 -34.15
N ASP A 125 -17.43 19.28 -35.23
CA ASP A 125 -18.03 18.11 -35.88
C ASP A 125 -16.95 17.33 -36.65
N ASP A 126 -15.84 17.00 -35.98
CA ASP A 126 -14.94 15.98 -36.48
C ASP A 126 -15.74 14.68 -36.44
N LYS A 127 -16.02 14.12 -37.63
CA LYS A 127 -16.84 12.91 -37.79
C LYS A 127 -16.21 11.77 -36.99
N ILE A 128 -16.68 11.57 -35.77
CA ILE A 128 -16.29 10.43 -34.93
C ILE A 128 -16.81 9.19 -35.67
N ASN A 129 -15.89 8.39 -36.20
CA ASN A 129 -16.22 7.22 -36.99
C ASN A 129 -16.42 6.02 -36.04
N PHE A 130 -17.68 5.68 -35.77
CA PHE A 130 -18.07 4.65 -34.80
C PHE A 130 -17.83 3.20 -35.27
N ILE A 131 -17.34 3.02 -36.50
CA ILE A 131 -17.22 1.71 -37.15
C ILE A 131 -16.12 0.84 -36.53
N ASN A 132 -15.10 1.43 -35.89
CA ASN A 132 -13.95 0.71 -35.30
C ASN A 132 -13.76 0.97 -33.80
N GLN A 133 -14.85 1.00 -33.01
CA GLN A 133 -14.78 1.23 -31.56
C GLN A 133 -14.60 -0.02 -30.70
N PHE A 134 -14.64 -1.23 -31.29
CA PHE A 134 -14.47 -2.51 -30.61
C PHE A 134 -13.38 -3.34 -31.28
#